data_AF-A0A074JW24-F1
#
_entry.id   AF-A0A074JW24-F1
#
_cell.length_a   1.000
_cell.length_b   1.000
_cell.length_c   1.000
_cell.angle_alpha   90.00
_cell.angle_beta   90.00
_cell.angle_gamma   90.00
#
_symmetry.space_group_name_H-M   'P 1'
#
loop_
_entity.id
_entity.type
_entity.pdbx_description
1 polymer ?
#
loop_
_entity_poly.entity_id
_entity_poly.type
_entity_poly.pdbx_seq_one_letter_code
_entity_poly.pdbx_strand_id
1 'polypeptide(L)'
;MDYSHIVIVHLVCAIFFGGAIFTEVFALAPLRRYLSEEEFRRIEFLLFRRIRRAYPVALVPLFGTGFWMYGEHLSAAGGFAALIETRFGLLLTLKQCLALGLFSVFATAPVLFMPGAAGPGWHNRLKHLAIVTGDETQFRTDRFDGLHWFAFSLVLAIVGYVSGLIAVASDQAAFDFR
;
A
#
# COMPACT_ATOMS: atom_id res chain seq x y z
N MET A 1 -11.31 9.57 21.98
CA MET A 1 -11.34 10.47 20.81
C MET A 1 -12.49 10.02 19.94
N ASP A 2 -13.31 10.94 19.43
CA ASP A 2 -14.44 10.54 18.59
C ASP A 2 -13.94 9.94 17.28
N TYR A 3 -14.63 8.90 16.82
CA TYR A 3 -14.37 8.20 15.55
C TYR A 3 -14.16 9.18 14.38
N SER A 4 -14.94 10.26 14.34
CA SER A 4 -14.85 11.31 13.31
C SER A 4 -13.47 11.96 13.21
N HIS A 5 -12.76 12.16 14.33
CA HIS A 5 -11.41 12.72 14.31
C HIS A 5 -10.40 11.75 13.68
N ILE A 6 -10.54 10.45 13.99
CA ILE A 6 -9.69 9.39 13.42
C ILE A 6 -9.90 9.31 11.90
N VAL A 7 -11.15 9.42 11.44
CA VAL A 7 -11.48 9.45 10.01
C VAL A 7 -10.82 10.65 9.33
N ILE A 8 -10.88 11.84 9.92
CA ILE A 8 -10.23 13.04 9.36
C ILE A 8 -8.72 12.83 9.23
N VAL A 9 -8.07 12.35 10.29
CA VAL A 9 -6.61 12.06 10.26
C VAL A 9 -6.29 11.03 9.17
N HIS A 10 -7.09 9.96 9.06
CA HIS A 10 -6.91 8.95 8.03
C HIS A 10 -7.01 9.53 6.62
N LEU A 11 -8.04 10.34 6.35
CA LEU A 11 -8.26 10.96 5.04
C LEU A 11 -7.15 11.93 4.67
N VAL A 12 -6.68 12.75 5.61
CA VAL A 12 -5.55 13.66 5.38
C VAL A 12 -4.29 12.86 5.02
N CYS A 13 -4.00 11.78 5.75
CA CYS A 13 -2.87 10.92 5.44
C CYS A 13 -3.03 10.22 4.06
N ALA A 14 -4.25 9.82 3.71
CA ALA A 14 -4.55 9.20 2.42
C ALA A 14 -4.33 10.17 1.25
N ILE A 15 -4.70 11.45 1.41
CA ILE A 15 -4.45 12.50 0.42
C ILE A 15 -2.95 12.71 0.22
N PHE A 16 -2.16 12.81 1.29
CA PHE A 16 -0.71 12.96 1.18
C PHE A 16 -0.06 11.76 0.50
N PHE A 17 -0.46 10.55 0.88
CA PHE A 17 0.07 9.31 0.29
C PHE A 17 -0.31 9.18 -1.19
N GLY A 18 -1.57 9.42 -1.54
CA GLY A 18 -2.03 9.42 -2.93
C GLY A 18 -1.34 10.50 -3.78
N GLY A 19 -1.14 11.70 -3.22
CA GLY A 19 -0.42 12.79 -3.88
C GLY A 19 1.07 12.48 -4.13
N ALA A 20 1.72 11.76 -3.22
CA ALA A 20 3.09 11.27 -3.41
C ALA A 20 3.17 10.28 -4.58
N ILE A 21 2.28 9.28 -4.61
CA ILE A 21 2.18 8.31 -5.71
C ILE A 21 1.85 9.01 -7.03
N PHE A 22 0.93 9.97 -7.01
CA PHE A 22 0.57 10.74 -8.19
C PHE A 22 1.77 11.49 -8.77
N THR A 23 2.57 12.12 -7.91
CA THR A 23 3.80 12.80 -8.34
C THR A 23 4.81 11.81 -8.94
N GLU A 24 4.97 10.64 -8.33
CA GLU A 24 5.89 9.60 -8.78
C GLU A 24 5.49 9.03 -10.16
N VAL A 25 4.20 8.73 -10.38
CA VAL A 25 3.74 8.11 -11.63
C VAL A 25 3.48 9.14 -12.73
N PHE A 26 2.78 10.23 -12.42
CA PHE A 26 2.32 11.18 -13.44
C PHE A 26 3.31 12.31 -13.72
N ALA A 27 4.05 12.78 -12.72
CA ALA A 27 5.01 13.87 -12.94
C ALA A 27 6.38 13.36 -13.39
N LEU A 28 6.88 12.26 -12.81
CA LEU A 28 8.22 11.76 -13.13
C LEU A 28 8.27 10.94 -14.44
N ALA A 29 7.30 10.07 -14.72
CA ALA A 29 7.37 9.19 -15.89
C ALA A 29 7.47 9.94 -17.25
N PRO A 30 6.76 11.06 -17.48
CA PRO A 30 6.89 11.83 -18.73
C PRO A 30 8.25 12.53 -18.88
N LEU A 31 8.91 12.90 -17.78
CA LEU A 31 10.22 13.58 -17.80
C LEU A 31 11.32 12.72 -18.43
N ARG A 32 11.17 11.39 -18.41
CA ARG A 32 12.10 10.45 -19.05
C ARG A 32 12.26 10.70 -20.56
N ARG A 33 11.26 11.30 -21.22
CA ARG A 33 11.32 11.60 -22.66
C ARG A 33 12.12 12.86 -22.99
N TYR A 34 12.39 13.70 -22.00
CA TYR A 34 12.99 15.04 -22.19
C TYR A 34 14.40 15.16 -21.62
N LEU A 35 14.88 14.12 -20.92
CA LEU A 35 16.14 14.13 -20.19
C LEU A 35 17.07 13.03 -20.71
N SER A 36 18.39 13.22 -20.57
CA SER A 36 19.33 12.13 -20.74
C SER A 36 19.17 11.08 -19.64
N GLU A 37 19.60 9.83 -19.88
CA GLU A 37 19.45 8.72 -18.91
C GLU A 37 20.23 8.97 -17.60
N GLU A 38 21.31 9.76 -17.63
CA GLU A 38 22.04 10.17 -16.43
C GLU A 38 21.28 11.23 -15.61
N GLU A 39 20.73 12.24 -16.27
CA GLU A 39 19.93 13.28 -15.60
C GLU A 39 18.65 12.71 -15.00
N PHE A 40 17.98 11.81 -15.72
CA PHE A 40 16.78 11.14 -15.25
C PHE A 40 17.05 10.32 -13.99
N ARG A 41 18.12 9.49 -13.97
CA ARG A 41 18.51 8.70 -12.78
C ARG A 41 18.82 9.58 -11.58
N ARG A 42 19.49 10.72 -11.79
CA ARG A 42 19.83 11.65 -10.70
C ARG A 42 18.59 12.30 -10.11
N ILE A 43 17.64 12.72 -10.95
CA ILE A 43 16.37 13.32 -10.52
C ILE A 43 15.50 12.27 -9.83
N GLU A 44 15.39 11.08 -10.40
CA GLU A 44 14.66 9.95 -9.83
C GLU A 44 15.20 9.61 -8.43
N PHE A 45 16.52 9.50 -8.26
CA PHE A 45 17.14 9.23 -6.97
C PHE A 45 16.85 10.32 -5.92
N LEU A 46 17.02 11.60 -6.29
CA LEU A 46 16.77 12.72 -5.38
C LEU A 46 15.29 12.83 -4.99
N LEU A 47 14.38 12.60 -5.94
CA LEU A 47 12.94 12.60 -5.71
C LEU A 47 12.55 11.42 -4.81
N PHE A 48 13.01 10.21 -5.16
CA PHE A 48 12.75 8.99 -4.39
C PHE A 48 13.22 9.15 -2.94
N ARG A 49 14.44 9.68 -2.72
CA ARG A 49 14.96 9.95 -1.38
C ARG A 49 14.11 10.95 -0.60
N ARG A 50 13.62 12.01 -1.24
CA ARG A 50 12.75 13.03 -0.59
C ARG A 50 11.38 12.46 -0.25
N ILE A 51 10.72 11.80 -1.20
CA ILE A 51 9.41 11.17 -1.00
C ILE A 51 9.52 10.11 0.10
N ARG A 52 10.58 9.29 0.09
CA ARG A 52 10.79 8.23 1.08
C ARG A 52 11.03 8.71 2.50
N ARG A 53 11.58 9.91 2.65
CA ARG A 53 11.68 10.55 3.98
C ARG A 53 10.32 11.01 4.51
N ALA A 54 9.41 11.40 3.61
CA ALA A 54 8.05 11.83 3.98
C ALA A 54 7.09 10.65 4.18
N TYR A 55 7.33 9.50 3.52
CA TYR A 55 6.45 8.33 3.58
C TYR A 55 6.08 7.91 5.02
N PRO A 56 7.01 7.69 5.97
CA PRO A 56 6.65 7.21 7.30
C PRO A 56 5.67 8.13 8.05
N VAL A 57 5.77 9.44 7.82
CA VAL A 57 4.93 10.45 8.50
C VAL A 57 3.46 10.33 8.09
N ALA A 58 3.19 10.00 6.84
CA ALA A 58 1.81 9.80 6.36
C ALA A 58 1.38 8.31 6.46
N LEU A 59 2.28 7.38 6.14
CA LEU A 59 2.00 5.95 6.04
C LEU A 59 1.69 5.32 7.39
N VAL A 60 2.49 5.60 8.43
CA VAL A 60 2.29 5.03 9.78
C VAL A 60 0.91 5.41 10.34
N PRO A 61 0.52 6.69 10.39
CA PRO A 61 -0.83 7.05 10.84
C PRO A 61 -1.92 6.57 9.88
N LEU A 62 -1.69 6.55 8.55
CA LEU A 62 -2.66 6.03 7.59
C LEU A 62 -3.04 4.58 7.89
N PHE A 63 -2.04 3.70 8.03
CA PHE A 63 -2.28 2.29 8.35
C PHE A 63 -2.77 2.11 9.78
N GLY A 64 -2.18 2.79 10.76
CA GLY A 64 -2.59 2.71 12.16
C GLY A 64 -4.07 3.07 12.35
N THR A 65 -4.50 4.19 11.78
CA THR A 65 -5.92 4.61 11.82
C THR A 65 -6.82 3.68 11.01
N GLY A 66 -6.34 3.16 9.86
CA GLY A 66 -7.09 2.19 9.05
C GLY A 66 -7.38 0.89 9.82
N PHE A 67 -6.36 0.30 10.44
CA PHE A 67 -6.51 -0.90 11.27
C PHE A 67 -7.38 -0.65 12.50
N TRP A 68 -7.23 0.52 13.15
CA TRP A 68 -8.09 0.88 14.26
C TRP A 68 -9.57 0.91 13.85
N MET A 69 -9.89 1.63 12.77
CA MET A 69 -11.28 1.72 12.28
C MET A 69 -11.83 0.36 11.84
N TYR A 70 -11.00 -0.49 11.22
CA TYR A 70 -11.39 -1.85 10.88
C TYR A 70 -11.69 -2.68 12.13
N GLY A 71 -10.87 -2.56 13.18
CA GLY A 71 -11.07 -3.24 14.47
C GLY A 71 -12.38 -2.84 15.16
N GLU A 72 -12.71 -1.54 15.15
CA GLU A 72 -13.99 -1.04 15.66
C GLU A 72 -15.17 -1.69 14.93
N HIS A 73 -15.17 -1.69 13.59
CA HIS A 73 -16.22 -2.32 12.79
C HIS A 73 -16.31 -3.85 13.01
N LEU A 74 -15.16 -4.51 13.17
CA LEU A 74 -15.08 -5.94 13.46
C LEU A 74 -15.70 -6.28 14.83
N SER A 75 -15.40 -5.48 15.85
CA SER A 75 -15.96 -5.65 17.19
C SER A 75 -17.46 -5.35 17.23
N ALA A 76 -17.90 -4.30 16.53
CA ALA A 76 -19.30 -3.92 16.45
C ALA A 76 -20.16 -4.96 15.72
N ALA A 77 -19.60 -5.64 14.70
CA ALA A 77 -20.27 -6.73 13.99
C ALA A 77 -20.33 -8.04 14.79
N GLY A 78 -19.61 -8.16 15.90
CA GLY A 78 -19.54 -9.40 16.70
C GLY A 78 -18.60 -10.46 16.13
N GLY A 79 -17.71 -10.10 15.19
CA GLY A 79 -16.70 -11.00 14.64
C GLY A 79 -16.57 -10.93 13.11
N PHE A 80 -15.58 -11.64 12.58
CA PHE A 80 -15.23 -11.58 11.16
C PHE A 80 -16.32 -12.16 10.26
N ALA A 81 -16.92 -13.29 10.63
CA ALA A 81 -17.98 -13.94 9.86
C ALA A 81 -19.19 -13.00 9.67
N ALA A 82 -19.67 -12.42 10.76
CA ALA A 82 -20.80 -11.47 10.72
C ALA A 82 -20.47 -10.18 9.95
N LEU A 83 -19.21 -9.72 9.99
CA LEU A 83 -18.81 -8.54 9.23
C LEU A 83 -18.88 -8.80 7.71
N ILE A 84 -18.33 -9.92 7.24
CA ILE A 84 -18.26 -10.24 5.79
C ILE A 84 -19.60 -10.66 5.18
N GLU A 85 -20.58 -11.07 5.99
CA GLU A 85 -21.96 -11.30 5.54
C GLU A 85 -22.61 -10.02 5.01
N THR A 86 -22.19 -8.86 5.52
CA THR A 86 -22.71 -7.57 5.06
C THR A 86 -21.93 -7.06 3.84
N ARG A 87 -22.63 -6.43 2.88
CA ARG A 87 -21.99 -5.76 1.72
C ARG A 87 -20.97 -4.71 2.16
N PHE A 88 -21.26 -3.98 3.24
CA PHE A 88 -20.36 -2.98 3.80
C PHE A 88 -19.08 -3.62 4.33
N GLY A 89 -19.19 -4.64 5.19
CA GLY A 89 -18.03 -5.31 5.76
C GLY A 89 -17.19 -6.07 4.72
N LEU A 90 -17.81 -6.57 3.66
CA LEU A 90 -17.11 -7.14 2.50
C LEU A 90 -16.26 -6.09 1.78
N LEU A 91 -16.83 -4.92 1.44
CA LEU A 91 -16.08 -3.82 0.81
C LEU A 91 -14.98 -3.29 1.74
N LEU A 92 -15.25 -3.22 3.04
CA LEU A 92 -14.29 -2.79 4.05
C LEU A 92 -13.12 -3.78 4.15
N THR A 93 -13.39 -5.07 4.14
CA THR A 93 -12.38 -6.14 4.15
C THR A 93 -11.56 -6.08 2.86
N LEU A 94 -12.19 -5.91 1.70
CA LEU A 94 -11.50 -5.75 0.42
C LEU A 94 -10.58 -4.52 0.45
N LYS A 95 -11.05 -3.37 0.94
CA LYS A 95 -10.23 -2.16 1.13
C LYS A 95 -9.01 -2.46 2.01
N GLN A 96 -9.19 -3.22 3.08
CA GLN A 96 -8.10 -3.58 4.00
C GLN A 96 -7.08 -4.52 3.36
N CYS A 97 -7.54 -5.51 2.59
CA CYS A 97 -6.67 -6.40 1.82
C CYS A 97 -5.85 -5.63 0.76
N LEU A 98 -6.50 -4.72 0.03
CA LEU A 98 -5.82 -3.86 -0.94
C LEU A 98 -4.77 -2.98 -0.28
N ALA A 99 -5.10 -2.40 0.88
CA ALA A 99 -4.16 -1.59 1.66
C ALA A 99 -2.95 -2.42 2.12
N LEU A 100 -3.16 -3.65 2.59
CA LEU A 100 -2.09 -4.57 2.99
C LEU A 100 -1.21 -5.03 1.82
N GLY A 101 -1.81 -5.31 0.66
CA GLY A 101 -1.07 -5.63 -0.57
C GLY A 101 -0.18 -4.46 -0.99
N LEU A 102 -0.74 -3.25 -0.99
CA LEU A 102 0.00 -2.03 -1.28
C LEU A 102 1.12 -1.79 -0.25
N PHE A 103 0.83 -1.93 1.04
CA PHE A 103 1.82 -1.81 2.11
C PHE A 103 3.00 -2.76 1.90
N SER A 104 2.73 -4.00 1.52
CA SER A 104 3.77 -5.00 1.28
C SER A 104 4.72 -4.58 0.15
N VAL A 105 4.20 -4.00 -0.93
CA VAL A 105 5.01 -3.43 -2.01
C VAL A 105 5.92 -2.31 -1.49
N PHE A 106 5.36 -1.36 -0.73
CA PHE A 106 6.13 -0.23 -0.20
C PHE A 106 7.14 -0.63 0.87
N ALA A 107 6.80 -1.59 1.73
CA ALA A 107 7.66 -2.06 2.82
C ALA A 107 8.87 -2.83 2.30
N THR A 108 8.72 -3.53 1.18
CA THR A 108 9.77 -4.38 0.58
C THR A 108 10.68 -3.60 -0.38
N ALA A 109 10.17 -2.53 -1.02
CA ALA A 109 10.91 -1.67 -1.94
C ALA A 109 12.33 -1.27 -1.46
N PRO A 110 12.56 -0.70 -0.24
CA PRO A 110 13.89 -0.42 0.30
C PRO A 110 14.88 -1.58 0.22
N VAL A 111 14.43 -2.76 0.60
CA VAL A 111 15.29 -3.93 0.77
C VAL A 111 15.60 -4.56 -0.59
N LEU A 112 14.67 -4.46 -1.54
CA LEU A 112 14.91 -4.94 -2.91
C LEU A 112 15.74 -3.98 -3.76
N PHE A 113 15.49 -2.68 -3.68
CA PHE A 113 16.22 -1.69 -4.48
C PHE A 113 17.66 -1.47 -4.03
N MET A 114 17.95 -1.66 -2.73
CA MET A 114 19.28 -1.44 -2.16
C MET A 114 19.63 -2.56 -1.17
N PRO A 115 19.82 -3.82 -1.63
CA PRO A 115 20.02 -4.98 -0.76
C PRO A 115 21.28 -4.91 0.11
N GLY A 116 22.27 -4.07 -0.28
CA GLY A 116 23.55 -3.91 0.41
C GLY A 116 23.63 -2.77 1.43
N ALA A 117 22.68 -1.84 1.43
CA ALA A 117 22.78 -0.60 2.20
C ALA A 117 22.30 -0.74 3.67
N ALA A 118 21.59 -1.82 4.01
CA ALA A 118 21.02 -2.01 5.34
C ALA A 118 21.95 -2.68 6.37
N GLY A 119 23.09 -3.23 5.96
CA GLY A 119 23.99 -4.00 6.84
C GLY A 119 23.33 -5.22 7.53
N PRO A 120 24.06 -5.94 8.39
CA PRO A 120 23.51 -7.06 9.17
C PRO A 120 22.63 -6.55 10.33
N GLY A 121 21.47 -7.18 10.56
CA GLY A 121 20.59 -6.91 11.71
C GLY A 121 19.24 -6.26 11.39
N TRP A 122 18.18 -6.67 12.09
CA TRP A 122 16.80 -6.22 11.83
C TRP A 122 16.59 -4.71 12.12
N HIS A 123 17.23 -4.17 13.17
CA HIS A 123 17.18 -2.74 13.48
C HIS A 123 17.80 -1.87 12.38
N ASN A 124 18.92 -2.29 11.77
CA ASN A 124 19.54 -1.54 10.69
C ASN A 124 18.72 -1.65 9.40
N ARG A 125 18.04 -2.77 9.17
CA ARG A 125 17.04 -2.92 8.10
C ARG A 125 15.84 -2.00 8.30
N LEU A 126 15.32 -1.87 9.52
CA LEU A 126 14.25 -0.91 9.83
C LEU A 126 14.71 0.55 9.66
N LYS A 127 15.92 0.87 10.11
CA LYS A 127 16.52 2.19 9.86
C LYS A 127 16.66 2.47 8.37
N HIS A 128 17.10 1.49 7.58
CA HIS A 128 17.18 1.59 6.12
C HIS A 128 15.78 1.69 5.45
N LEU A 129 14.77 1.10 6.07
CA LEU A 129 13.36 1.19 5.65
C LEU A 129 12.82 2.61 5.84
N ALA A 130 13.11 3.21 7.01
CA ALA A 130 12.66 4.53 7.42
C ALA A 130 13.52 5.68 6.87
N ILE A 131 14.81 5.44 6.66
CA ILE A 131 15.82 6.39 6.18
C ILE A 131 16.65 5.64 5.15
N VAL A 132 16.45 5.97 3.87
CA VAL A 132 17.23 5.37 2.78
C VAL A 132 18.68 5.82 2.89
N THR A 133 19.55 4.90 3.29
CA THR A 133 21.00 5.13 3.48
C THR A 133 21.83 4.59 2.33
N GLY A 134 21.28 4.60 1.11
CA GLY A 134 21.95 4.07 -0.10
C GLY A 134 22.57 5.15 -0.98
N ASP A 135 23.58 4.74 -1.75
CA ASP A 135 24.28 5.54 -2.75
C ASP A 135 23.68 5.33 -4.17
N GLU A 136 23.88 6.29 -5.07
CA GLU A 136 23.27 6.30 -6.42
C GLU A 136 23.72 5.11 -7.30
N THR A 137 24.88 4.52 -7.01
CA THR A 137 25.46 3.37 -7.73
C THR A 137 24.83 2.02 -7.37
N GLN A 138 24.03 1.94 -6.29
CA GLN A 138 23.45 0.69 -5.80
C GLN A 138 21.98 0.48 -6.18
N PHE A 139 21.36 1.47 -6.84
CA PHE A 139 19.97 1.40 -7.27
C PHE A 139 19.80 0.41 -8.43
N ARG A 140 19.25 -0.78 -8.15
CA ARG A 140 18.93 -1.77 -9.18
C ARG A 140 17.42 -1.98 -9.30
N THR A 141 16.87 -1.64 -10.46
CA THR A 141 15.43 -1.76 -10.78
C THR A 141 15.04 -3.17 -11.25
N ASP A 142 16.00 -4.01 -11.59
CA ASP A 142 15.83 -5.34 -12.21
C ASP A 142 15.06 -6.36 -11.32
N ARG A 143 15.07 -6.18 -10.00
CA ARG A 143 14.34 -7.05 -9.05
C ARG A 143 12.94 -6.56 -8.69
N PHE A 144 12.55 -5.37 -9.13
CA PHE A 144 11.30 -4.74 -8.76
C PHE A 144 10.08 -5.34 -9.47
N ASP A 145 10.28 -5.85 -10.70
CA ASP A 145 9.20 -6.38 -11.56
C ASP A 145 8.53 -7.64 -10.99
N GLY A 146 9.31 -8.57 -10.44
CA GLY A 146 8.77 -9.84 -9.94
C GLY A 146 7.88 -9.69 -8.72
N LEU A 147 8.23 -8.79 -7.80
CA LEU A 147 7.44 -8.55 -6.60
C LEU A 147 6.20 -7.69 -6.87
N HIS A 148 6.28 -6.76 -7.83
CA HIS A 148 5.10 -6.04 -8.33
C HIS A 148 4.09 -6.99 -8.93
N TRP A 149 4.54 -7.89 -9.81
CA TRP A 149 3.66 -8.90 -10.41
C TRP A 149 3.03 -9.81 -9.36
N PHE A 150 3.78 -10.20 -8.33
CA PHE A 150 3.25 -11.00 -7.23
C PHE A 150 2.23 -10.25 -6.37
N ALA A 151 2.50 -9.00 -6.01
CA ALA A 151 1.55 -8.19 -5.26
C ALA A 151 0.28 -7.88 -6.09
N PHE A 152 0.44 -7.62 -7.38
CA PHE A 152 -0.65 -7.37 -8.31
C PHE A 152 -1.50 -8.63 -8.52
N SER A 153 -0.87 -9.80 -8.64
CA SER A 153 -1.58 -11.08 -8.77
C SER A 153 -2.29 -11.49 -7.48
N LEU A 154 -1.70 -11.21 -6.30
CA LEU A 154 -2.36 -11.40 -5.00
C LEU A 154 -3.59 -10.50 -4.89
N VAL A 155 -3.48 -9.23 -5.28
CA VAL A 155 -4.62 -8.29 -5.33
C VAL A 155 -5.72 -8.79 -6.27
N LEU A 156 -5.36 -9.22 -7.49
CA LEU A 156 -6.29 -9.79 -8.46
C LEU A 156 -6.96 -11.07 -7.94
N ALA A 157 -6.22 -11.95 -7.27
CA ALA A 157 -6.74 -13.18 -6.69
C ALA A 157 -7.72 -12.88 -5.56
N ILE A 158 -7.43 -11.90 -4.69
CA ILE A 158 -8.34 -11.47 -3.62
C ILE A 158 -9.60 -10.82 -4.22
N VAL A 159 -9.46 -9.95 -5.21
CA VAL A 159 -10.60 -9.34 -5.91
C VAL A 159 -11.46 -10.41 -6.59
N GLY A 160 -10.85 -11.38 -7.26
CA GLY A 160 -11.55 -12.50 -7.90
C GLY A 160 -12.27 -13.39 -6.87
N TYR A 161 -11.60 -13.72 -5.77
CA TYR A 161 -12.18 -14.50 -4.67
C TYR A 161 -13.38 -13.78 -4.05
N VAL A 162 -13.24 -12.48 -3.75
CA VAL A 162 -14.31 -11.65 -3.19
C VAL A 162 -15.46 -11.47 -4.18
N SER A 163 -15.18 -11.32 -5.47
CA SER A 163 -16.20 -11.24 -6.53
C SER A 163 -16.96 -12.57 -6.68
N GLY A 164 -16.27 -13.70 -6.57
CA GLY A 164 -16.88 -15.02 -6.53
C GLY A 164 -17.77 -15.23 -5.31
N LEU A 165 -17.34 -14.74 -4.13
CA LEU A 165 -18.14 -14.75 -2.91
C LEU A 165 -19.44 -13.94 -3.06
N ILE A 166 -19.35 -12.76 -3.71
CA ILE A 166 -20.53 -11.94 -4.02
C ILE A 166 -21.47 -12.67 -4.97
N ALA A 167 -20.94 -13.32 -6.03
CA ALA A 167 -21.76 -14.04 -7.00
C ALA A 167 -22.54 -15.19 -6.34
N VAL A 168 -21.88 -15.97 -5.49
CA VAL A 168 -22.51 -17.06 -4.71
C VAL A 168 -23.57 -16.51 -3.73
N ALA A 169 -23.27 -15.42 -3.03
CA ALA A 169 -24.23 -14.80 -2.11
C ALA A 169 -25.46 -14.23 -2.85
N SER A 170 -25.28 -13.69 -4.06
CA SER A 170 -26.40 -13.23 -4.89
C SER A 170 -27.26 -14.37 -5.43
N ASP A 171 -26.66 -15.53 -5.71
CA ASP A 171 -27.37 -16.70 -6.24
C ASP A 171 -28.24 -17.38 -5.14
N GLN A 172 -27.74 -17.42 -3.90
CA GLN A 172 -28.52 -17.89 -2.75
C GLN A 172 -29.73 -16.97 -2.45
N ALA A 173 -29.53 -15.64 -2.54
CA ALA A 173 -30.63 -14.69 -2.38
C ALA A 173 -31.70 -14.81 -3.48
N ALA A 174 -31.34 -15.30 -4.68
CA ALA A 174 -32.31 -15.54 -5.76
C ALA A 174 -33.10 -16.86 -5.58
N PHE A 175 -32.56 -17.82 -4.83
CA PHE A 175 -33.19 -19.12 -4.56
C PHE A 175 -34.21 -19.07 -3.41
N ASP A 176 -34.04 -18.14 -2.45
CA ASP A 176 -34.90 -18.00 -1.26
C ASP A 176 -36.25 -17.27 -1.55
N PHE A 177 -36.45 -16.79 -2.79
CA PHE A 177 -37.70 -16.18 -3.27
C PHE A 177 -38.57 -17.14 -4.12
N ARG A 178 -38.27 -18.44 -4.13
CA ARG A 178 -38.99 -19.43 -4.95
C ARG A 178 -39.66 -20.53 -4.14
#